data_AF-A0A5J4QPM8-F1
#
_entry.id   AF-A0A5J4QPM8-F1
#
_cell.length_a   1.000
_cell.length_b   1.000
_cell.length_c   1.000
_cell.angle_alpha   90.00
_cell.angle_beta   90.00
_cell.angle_gamma   90.00
#
_symmetry.space_group_name_H-M   'P 1'
#
loop_
_entity.id
_entity.type
_entity.pdbx_description
1 polymer ?
#
loop_
_entity_poly.entity_id
_entity_poly.type
_entity_poly.pdbx_seq_one_letter_code
_entity_poly.pdbx_strand_id
1 'polypeptide(L)' 'MKQFKTVPHLSDTELFAYMSAQTDLRAFRDWQIITAVQTNKGKKAEETASVLGVSISKVYHVIQQYNRSGSSWRTNRK' A
#
# COMPACT_ATOMS: atom_id res chain seq x y z
N MET A 1 -3.65 9.18 17.37
CA MET A 1 -2.88 9.07 16.11
C MET A 1 -3.31 7.81 15.37
N LYS A 2 -3.71 7.91 14.10
CA LYS A 2 -3.98 6.72 13.28
C LYS A 2 -2.66 5.97 13.12
N GLN A 3 -2.61 4.71 13.55
CA GLN A 3 -1.38 3.91 13.49
C GLN A 3 -0.97 3.73 12.02
N PHE A 4 0.31 3.98 11.72
CA PHE A 4 0.90 3.75 10.40
C PHE A 4 1.15 2.25 10.21
N LYS A 5 0.08 1.51 9.96
CA LYS A 5 0.06 0.07 9.73
C LYS A 5 -1.06 -0.30 8.79
N THR A 6 -0.91 -1.40 8.06
CA THR A 6 -2.01 -2.00 7.32
C THR A 6 -2.95 -2.77 8.25
N VAL A 7 -4.23 -2.82 7.90
CA VAL A 7 -5.15 -3.87 8.36
C VAL A 7 -4.88 -5.10 7.49
N PRO A 8 -4.71 -6.30 8.09
CA PRO A 8 -4.32 -7.50 7.36
C PRO A 8 -5.51 -8.09 6.57
N HIS A 9 -5.95 -7.36 5.53
CA HIS A 9 -6.99 -7.82 4.59
C HIS A 9 -6.48 -8.91 3.64
N LEU A 10 -5.16 -8.94 3.42
CA LEU A 10 -4.44 -9.90 2.59
C LEU A 10 -3.17 -10.33 3.33
N SER A 11 -2.77 -11.58 3.16
CA SER A 11 -1.45 -12.08 3.56
C SER A 11 -0.34 -11.42 2.74
N ASP A 12 0.90 -11.56 3.22
CA ASP A 12 2.06 -11.02 2.49
C ASP A 12 2.19 -11.64 1.10
N THR A 13 1.98 -12.96 0.99
CA THR A 13 2.01 -13.69 -0.30
C THR A 13 0.93 -13.19 -1.26
N GLU A 14 -0.28 -12.95 -0.76
CA GLU A 14 -1.37 -12.39 -1.59
C GLU A 14 -1.03 -10.96 -2.03
N LEU A 15 -0.50 -10.11 -1.15
CA LEU A 15 -0.07 -8.76 -1.54
C LEU A 15 0.97 -8.79 -2.65
N PHE A 16 1.98 -9.66 -2.54
CA PHE A 16 2.99 -9.83 -3.59
C PHE A 16 2.37 -10.31 -4.91
N ALA A 17 1.42 -11.25 -4.88
CA ALA A 17 0.72 -11.71 -6.07
C ALA A 17 -0.12 -10.59 -6.71
N TYR A 18 -0.89 -9.85 -5.91
CA TYR A 18 -1.68 -8.71 -6.37
C TYR A 18 -0.80 -7.63 -6.98
N MET A 19 0.28 -7.25 -6.30
CA MET A 19 1.24 -6.26 -6.79
C MET A 19 1.86 -6.70 -8.12
N SER A 20 2.29 -7.96 -8.23
CA SER A 20 2.98 -8.48 -9.43
C SER A 20 2.04 -8.62 -10.63
N ALA A 21 0.74 -8.76 -10.40
CA ALA A 21 -0.27 -8.85 -11.46
C ALA A 21 -0.67 -7.49 -12.06
N GLN A 22 -0.19 -6.36 -11.51
CA GLN A 22 -0.59 -5.04 -11.99
C GLN A 22 0.12 -4.65 -13.28
N THR A 23 -0.67 -4.27 -14.29
CA THR A 23 -0.17 -3.70 -15.55
C THR A 23 -0.21 -2.17 -15.55
N ASP A 24 -1.09 -1.54 -14.77
CA ASP A 24 -1.10 -0.09 -14.55
C ASP A 24 0.02 0.30 -13.57
N LEU A 25 0.96 1.14 -14.02
CA LEU A 25 2.07 1.62 -13.21
C LEU A 25 1.61 2.33 -11.93
N ARG A 26 0.48 3.05 -11.99
CA ARG A 26 -0.04 3.74 -10.82
C ARG A 26 -0.58 2.75 -9.79
N ALA A 27 -1.34 1.74 -10.23
CA ALA A 27 -1.84 0.66 -9.38
C ALA A 27 -0.67 -0.13 -8.80
N PHE A 28 0.31 -0.52 -9.62
CA PHE A 28 1.53 -1.17 -9.18
C PHE A 28 2.21 -0.39 -8.05
N ARG A 29 2.43 0.92 -8.23
CA ARG A 29 3.05 1.77 -7.19
C ARG A 29 2.25 1.80 -5.89
N ASP A 30 0.93 1.82 -5.98
CA ASP A 30 0.10 1.85 -4.78
C ASP A 30 0.11 0.50 -4.04
N TRP A 31 0.11 -0.62 -4.78
CA TRP A 31 0.30 -1.95 -4.21
C TRP A 31 1.71 -2.15 -3.63
N GLN A 32 2.74 -1.56 -4.22
CA GLN A 32 4.09 -1.50 -3.64
C GLN A 32 4.09 -0.78 -2.28
N ILE A 33 3.36 0.33 -2.14
CA ILE A 33 3.23 1.04 -0.86
C ILE A 33 2.58 0.13 0.20
N ILE A 34 1.47 -0.52 -0.13
CA ILE A 34 0.75 -1.41 0.81
C ILE A 34 1.67 -2.56 1.25
N THR A 35 2.33 -3.19 0.30
CA THR A 35 3.26 -4.30 0.54
C THR A 35 4.41 -3.87 1.44
N ALA A 36 5.05 -2.73 1.13
CA ALA A 36 6.17 -2.22 1.92
C ALA A 36 5.79 -1.90 3.36
N VAL A 37 4.60 -1.34 3.61
CA VAL A 37 4.13 -1.02 4.96
C VAL A 37 3.77 -2.28 5.75
N GLN A 38 3.21 -3.29 5.09
CA GLN A 38 2.84 -4.53 5.77
C GLN A 38 4.07 -5.38 6.15
N THR A 39 5.03 -5.52 5.24
CA THR A 39 6.21 -6.37 5.43
C THR A 39 7.28 -5.70 6.30
N ASN A 40 7.41 -4.37 6.25
CA ASN A 40 8.40 -3.64 7.05
C ASN A 40 7.77 -3.04 8.32
N LYS A 41 7.31 -3.91 9.22
CA LYS A 41 6.71 -3.51 10.50
C LYS A 41 7.67 -2.62 11.29
N GLY A 42 7.19 -1.46 11.75
CA GLY A 42 7.95 -0.52 12.58
C GLY A 42 8.69 0.58 11.81
N LYS A 43 8.71 0.54 10.47
CA LYS A 43 9.21 1.64 9.65
C LYS A 43 8.25 2.83 9.65
N LYS A 44 8.79 4.04 9.57
CA LYS A 44 7.99 5.26 9.48
C LYS A 44 7.56 5.54 8.04
N ALA A 45 6.51 6.35 7.88
CA ALA A 45 5.97 6.68 6.55
C ALA A 45 6.99 7.43 5.68
N GLU A 46 7.83 8.25 6.31
CA GLU A 46 8.93 9.00 5.68
C GLU A 46 9.95 8.06 5.03
N GLU A 47 10.32 6.97 5.72
CA GLU A 47 11.27 5.99 5.19
C GLU A 47 10.66 5.27 3.99
N THR A 48 9.39 4.83 4.09
CA THR A 48 8.68 4.21 2.97
C THR A 48 8.57 5.14 1.77
N ALA A 49 8.25 6.42 2.01
CA ALA A 49 8.11 7.42 0.97
C ALA A 49 9.44 7.68 0.24
N SER A 50 10.53 7.79 0.99
CA SER A 50 11.88 7.96 0.47
C SER A 50 12.31 6.77 -0.40
N VAL A 51 12.19 5.53 0.11
CA VAL A 51 12.58 4.31 -0.61
C VAL A 51 11.77 4.13 -1.90
N LEU A 52 10.47 4.43 -1.86
CA LEU A 52 9.59 4.28 -3.00
C LEU A 52 9.54 5.52 -3.90
N GLY A 53 10.29 6.59 -3.63
CA GLY A 53 10.28 7.81 -4.43
C GLY A 53 8.88 8.43 -4.60
N VAL A 54 8.07 8.43 -3.52
CA VAL A 54 6.71 9.01 -3.50
C VAL A 54 6.58 10.04 -2.39
N SER A 55 5.52 10.86 -2.42
CA SER A 55 5.23 11.76 -1.31
C SER A 55 4.69 11.00 -0.09
N ILE A 56 5.01 11.50 1.11
CA ILE A 56 4.47 10.97 2.38
C ILE A 56 2.94 11.03 2.39
N SER A 57 2.35 12.10 1.84
CA SER A 57 0.90 12.23 1.70
C SER A 57 0.28 11.12 0.86
N LYS A 58 0.97 10.70 -0.22
CA LYS A 58 0.52 9.56 -1.04
C LYS A 58 0.56 8.26 -0.24
N VAL A 59 1.62 8.02 0.54
CA VAL A 59 1.74 6.85 1.42
C VAL A 59 0.55 6.78 2.39
N TYR A 60 0.27 7.86 3.12
CA TYR A 60 -0.87 7.90 4.04
C TYR A 60 -2.21 7.71 3.34
N HIS A 61 -2.40 8.35 2.18
CA HIS A 61 -3.64 8.22 1.42
C HIS A 61 -3.89 6.77 1.01
N VAL A 62 -2.90 6.11 0.41
CA VAL A 62 -3.01 4.71 -0.04
C VAL A 62 -3.31 3.78 1.14
N ILE A 63 -2.55 3.89 2.24
CA ILE A 63 -2.77 3.05 3.42
C ILE A 63 -4.15 3.28 4.03
N GLN A 64 -4.63 4.53 4.07
CA GLN A 64 -5.97 4.83 4.56
C GLN A 64 -7.07 4.22 3.69
N GLN A 65 -6.94 4.29 2.36
CA GLN A 65 -7.92 3.69 1.44
C GLN A 65 -7.91 2.16 1.54
N TYR A 66 -6.73 1.54 1.54
CA TYR A 66 -6.59 0.10 1.71
C TYR A 66 -7.16 -0.38 3.04
N ASN A 67 -6.86 0.30 4.15
CA ASN A 67 -7.38 -0.07 5.46
C ASN A 67 -8.91 0.00 5.52
N ARG A 68 -9.53 0.92 4.76
CA ARG A 68 -10.99 1.06 4.68
C ARG A 68 -11.65 0.01 3.79
N SER A 69 -11.07 -0.30 2.63
CA SER A 69 -11.75 -1.06 1.57
C SER A 69 -11.08 -2.39 1.20
N GLY A 70 -10.00 -2.77 1.87
CA GLY A 70 -9.26 -3.99 1.58
C GLY A 70 -8.80 -4.06 0.13
N SER A 71 -8.82 -5.25 -0.46
CA SER A 71 -8.41 -5.47 -1.86
C SER A 71 -9.26 -4.73 -2.89
N SER A 72 -10.49 -4.36 -2.55
CA SER A 72 -11.42 -3.65 -3.45
C SER A 72 -11.14 -2.15 -3.62
N TRP A 73 -10.21 -1.58 -2.85
CA TRP A 73 -9.99 -0.12 -2.86
C TRP A 73 -9.55 0.44 -4.22
N ARG A 74 -8.96 -0.41 -5.07
CA ARG A 74 -8.46 -0.09 -6.41
C ARG A 74 -9.30 -0.68 -7.54
N THR A 75 -10.39 -1.40 -7.26
CA THR A 75 -11.22 -2.08 -8.28
C THR A 75 -12.23 -1.17 -8.98
N ASN A 76 -12.24 0.13 -8.69
CA ASN A 76 -13.19 1.08 -9.28
C ASN A 76 -12.54 2.39 -9.74
N ARG A 77 -11.78 2.33 -10.83
CA ARG A 77 -11.64 3.48 -11.73
C ARG A 77 -11.88 3.01 -13.16
N LYS A 78 -13.16 2.89 -13.50
CA LYS A 78 -13.61 3.10 -14.88
C LYS A 78 -13.43 4.58 -15.23
#